data_AF-A0ABD2JQV3-F1
#
_entry.id   AF-A0ABD2JQV3-F1
#
_cell.length_a   1.000
_cell.length_b   1.000
_cell.length_c   1.000
_cell.angle_alpha   90.00
_cell.angle_beta   90.00
_cell.angle_gamma   90.00
#
_symmetry.space_group_name_H-M   'P 1'
#
loop_
_entity.id
_entity.type
_entity.pdbx_description
1 polymer ?
#
loop_
_entity_poly.entity_id
_entity_poly.type
_entity_poly.pdbx_seq_one_letter_code
_entity_poly.pdbx_strand_id
1 'polypeptide(L)'
;MSELDSVCNFEWRIFDFTQMVEGRVRHPKSYAWKIFVWAHVLLEYDTVVWIDTSVAFHKNDFKRFFEPMENGKIGTVQNPSFASHGMNISTHPGMYEFLPMYTNFEPNRTYELTGTYKQSTKTDPPQFETNFVIMHKSEQTRQMMKW
;
A
#
# COMPACT_ATOMS: atom_id res chain seq x y z
N MET A 1 -12.62 -6.69 24.88
CA MET A 1 -11.96 -5.36 24.82
C MET A 1 -10.68 -5.33 25.65
N SER A 2 -10.63 -5.99 26.83
CA SER A 2 -9.44 -6.03 27.71
C SER A 2 -8.09 -6.37 27.07
N GLU A 3 -8.06 -7.22 26.03
CA GLU A 3 -6.83 -7.56 25.32
C GLU A 3 -6.26 -6.37 24.52
N LEU A 4 -7.12 -5.60 23.88
CA LEU A 4 -6.73 -4.43 23.09
C LEU A 4 -6.34 -3.26 24.00
N ASP A 5 -7.02 -3.13 25.13
CA ASP A 5 -6.73 -2.12 26.15
C ASP A 5 -5.34 -2.30 26.79
N SER A 6 -4.72 -3.49 26.63
CA SER A 6 -3.38 -3.79 27.11
C SER A 6 -2.25 -3.39 26.15
N VAL A 7 -2.58 -2.99 24.92
CA VAL A 7 -1.59 -2.63 23.89
C VAL A 7 -1.22 -1.15 24.01
N CYS A 8 0.04 -0.86 24.31
CA CYS A 8 0.55 0.51 24.33
C CYS A 8 0.54 1.14 22.93
N ASN A 9 0.26 2.45 22.86
CA ASN A 9 0.21 3.22 21.61
C ASN A 9 -0.75 2.63 20.56
N PHE A 10 -1.87 2.09 21.04
CA PHE A 10 -2.92 1.54 20.20
C PHE A 10 -4.00 2.58 19.91
N GLU A 11 -4.45 2.67 18.66
CA GLU A 11 -5.55 3.54 18.25
C GLU A 11 -6.55 2.78 17.38
N TRP A 12 -7.85 2.85 17.72
CA TRP A 12 -8.94 2.38 16.87
C TRP A 12 -9.40 3.51 15.96
N ARG A 13 -9.28 3.33 14.64
CA ARG A 13 -9.72 4.31 13.63
C ARG A 13 -10.84 3.75 12.78
N ILE A 14 -11.82 4.60 12.47
CA ILE A 14 -12.85 4.34 11.46
C ILE A 14 -12.55 5.24 10.27
N PHE A 15 -12.32 4.64 9.12
CA PHE A 15 -12.05 5.36 7.87
C PHE A 15 -13.36 5.57 7.11
N ASP A 16 -13.62 6.82 6.70
CA ASP A 16 -14.79 7.17 5.91
C ASP A 16 -14.54 6.87 4.43
N PHE A 17 -14.98 5.68 3.99
CA PHE A 17 -14.86 5.25 2.60
C PHE A 17 -15.91 5.88 1.67
N THR A 18 -16.76 6.81 2.13
CA THR A 18 -17.73 7.48 1.24
C THR A 18 -17.07 8.33 0.17
N GLN A 19 -15.83 8.77 0.41
CA GLN A 19 -15.00 9.52 -0.54
C GLN A 19 -14.49 8.65 -1.69
N MET A 20 -14.53 7.33 -1.56
CA MET A 20 -14.09 6.42 -2.60
C MET A 20 -15.22 6.18 -3.59
N VAL A 21 -14.93 6.39 -4.87
CA VAL A 21 -15.92 6.34 -5.94
C VAL A 21 -16.28 4.87 -6.21
N GLU A 22 -17.58 4.57 -6.28
CA GLU A 22 -18.18 3.23 -6.47
C GLU A 22 -18.35 2.32 -5.24
N GLY A 23 -19.51 1.66 -5.19
CA GLY A 23 -19.88 0.69 -4.14
C GLY A 23 -19.04 -0.59 -4.10
N ARG A 24 -18.07 -0.79 -5.00
CA ARG A 24 -17.15 -1.95 -5.02
C ARG A 24 -15.96 -1.81 -4.09
N VAL A 25 -15.56 -0.58 -3.75
CA VAL A 25 -14.57 -0.33 -2.70
C VAL A 25 -15.11 -0.71 -1.33
N ARG A 26 -16.43 -0.52 -1.15
CA ARG A 26 -17.16 -0.99 0.04
C ARG A 26 -17.21 -2.51 0.13
N HIS A 27 -16.87 -3.24 -0.93
CA HIS A 27 -16.80 -4.70 -0.90
C HIS A 27 -15.46 -5.13 -0.27
N PRO A 28 -15.42 -5.65 0.97
CA PRO A 28 -14.17 -5.84 1.70
C PRO A 28 -13.18 -6.77 1.01
N LYS A 29 -13.69 -7.71 0.21
CA LYS A 29 -12.87 -8.69 -0.54
C LYS A 29 -12.17 -8.10 -1.78
N SER A 30 -12.44 -6.85 -2.14
CA SER A 30 -11.71 -6.18 -3.22
C SER A 30 -10.39 -5.58 -2.74
N TYR A 31 -10.16 -5.45 -1.43
CA TYR A 31 -8.93 -4.91 -0.83
C TYR A 31 -8.49 -3.52 -1.33
N ALA A 32 -9.24 -2.87 -2.23
CA ALA A 32 -8.93 -1.57 -2.82
C ALA A 32 -8.92 -0.46 -1.76
N TRP A 33 -9.64 -0.67 -0.65
CA TRP A 33 -9.66 0.20 0.52
C TRP A 33 -8.31 0.27 1.25
N LYS A 34 -7.41 -0.72 1.10
CA LYS A 34 -6.09 -0.71 1.78
C LYS A 34 -5.27 0.53 1.37
N ILE A 35 -5.22 0.86 0.08
CA ILE A 35 -4.45 2.02 -0.43
C ILE A 35 -4.97 3.33 0.16
N PHE A 36 -6.28 3.46 0.34
CA PHE A 36 -6.87 4.65 0.95
C PHE A 36 -6.43 4.83 2.40
N VAL A 37 -6.42 3.74 3.18
CA VAL A 37 -5.92 3.75 4.55
C VAL A 37 -4.45 4.20 4.58
N TRP A 38 -3.62 3.67 3.68
CA TRP A 38 -2.22 4.07 3.56
C TRP A 38 -2.05 5.57 3.29
N ALA A 39 -2.77 6.12 2.29
CA ALA A 39 -2.68 7.53 1.95
C ALA A 39 -3.05 8.42 3.14
N HIS A 40 -4.11 8.06 3.87
CA HIS A 40 -4.51 8.78 5.07
C HIS A 40 -3.46 8.74 6.19
N VAL A 41 -2.93 7.55 6.50
CA VAL A 41 -1.94 7.40 7.58
C VAL A 41 -0.61 8.08 7.21
N LEU A 42 -0.24 8.10 5.93
CA LEU A 42 0.93 8.83 5.45
C LEU A 42 0.79 10.35 5.51
N LEU A 43 -0.39 10.92 5.71
CA LEU A 43 -0.48 12.35 6.02
C LEU A 43 0.09 12.67 7.41
N GLU A 44 0.02 11.70 8.32
CA GLU A 44 0.34 11.90 9.74
C GLU A 44 1.74 11.40 10.10
N TYR A 45 2.18 10.28 9.51
CA TYR A 45 3.41 9.60 9.92
C TYR A 45 4.44 9.55 8.80
N ASP A 46 5.71 9.78 9.16
CA ASP A 46 6.82 9.78 8.20
C ASP A 46 7.18 8.37 7.75
N THR A 47 6.97 7.36 8.59
CA THR A 47 7.16 5.95 8.23
C THR A 47 5.94 5.17 8.65
N VAL A 48 5.36 4.41 7.71
CA VAL A 48 4.18 3.58 7.92
C VAL A 48 4.51 2.14 7.57
N VAL A 49 4.07 1.21 8.42
CA VAL A 49 4.22 -0.22 8.23
C VAL A 49 2.84 -0.85 8.17
N TRP A 50 2.54 -1.52 7.07
CA TRP A 50 1.34 -2.35 6.94
C TRP A 50 1.70 -3.80 7.04
N ILE A 51 0.87 -4.52 7.80
CA ILE A 51 1.05 -5.93 8.10
C ILE A 51 -0.32 -6.57 8.04
N ASP A 52 -0.51 -7.53 7.13
CA ASP A 52 -1.69 -8.38 7.14
C ASP A 52 -1.66 -9.27 8.38
N THR A 53 -2.85 -9.57 8.92
CA THR A 53 -2.99 -10.38 10.14
C THR A 53 -2.44 -11.80 10.03
N SER A 54 -2.15 -12.27 8.82
CA SER A 54 -1.52 -13.56 8.55
C SER A 54 0.00 -13.56 8.69
N VAL A 55 0.65 -12.39 8.79
CA VAL A 55 2.10 -12.27 8.92
C VAL A 55 2.53 -12.53 10.36
N ALA A 56 3.47 -13.45 10.53
CA ALA A 56 4.10 -13.74 11.81
C ALA A 56 5.56 -13.26 11.81
N PHE A 57 5.97 -12.60 12.89
CA PHE A 57 7.35 -12.20 13.10
C PHE A 57 8.06 -13.17 14.03
N HIS A 58 9.22 -13.68 13.61
CA HIS A 58 10.11 -14.43 14.49
C HIS A 58 11.06 -13.52 15.27
N LYS A 59 11.22 -12.26 14.87
CA LYS A 59 12.06 -11.24 15.49
C LYS A 59 11.43 -9.87 15.35
N ASN A 60 11.55 -9.04 16.39
CA ASN A 60 11.12 -7.64 16.38
C ASN A 60 12.33 -6.72 16.10
N ASP A 61 12.82 -6.73 14.87
CA ASP A 61 13.94 -5.90 14.43
C ASP A 61 13.61 -5.19 13.11
N PHE A 62 12.89 -4.08 13.24
CA PHE A 62 12.56 -3.20 12.10
C PHE A 62 13.64 -2.15 11.82
N LYS A 63 14.62 -1.98 12.72
CA LYS A 63 15.70 -0.99 12.55
C LYS A 63 16.54 -1.25 11.31
N ARG A 64 16.71 -2.53 10.96
CA ARG A 64 17.35 -2.96 9.71
C ARG A 64 16.71 -2.41 8.43
N PHE A 65 15.46 -1.95 8.50
CA PHE A 65 14.78 -1.27 7.39
C PHE A 65 14.76 0.24 7.56
N PHE A 66 14.40 0.73 8.75
CA PHE A 66 14.22 2.17 8.97
C PHE A 66 15.52 2.95 8.80
N GLU A 67 16.62 2.53 9.44
CA GLU A 67 17.88 3.29 9.38
C GLU A 67 18.43 3.37 7.93
N PRO A 68 18.45 2.28 7.12
CA PRO A 68 18.87 2.41 5.73
C PRO A 68 17.91 3.23 4.85
N MET A 69 16.60 3.25 5.14
CA MET A 69 15.63 4.07 4.41
C MET A 69 15.84 5.56 4.69
N GLU A 70 15.94 5.94 5.97
CA GLU A 70 16.17 7.33 6.41
C GLU A 70 17.50 7.89 5.87
N ASN A 71 18.53 7.05 5.77
CA ASN A 71 19.83 7.41 5.23
C ASN A 71 19.92 7.30 3.69
N GLY A 72 18.82 7.00 3.00
CA GLY A 72 18.77 6.88 1.53
C GLY A 72 19.61 5.74 0.95
N LYS A 73 20.00 4.75 1.76
CA LYS A 73 20.77 3.58 1.33
C LYS A 73 19.89 2.54 0.61
N ILE A 74 18.60 2.48 0.96
CA ILE A 74 17.60 1.67 0.27
C ILE A 74 16.40 2.53 -0.10
N GLY A 75 15.56 2.02 -1.02
CA GLY A 75 14.37 2.74 -1.49
C GLY A 75 13.39 3.08 -0.38
N THR A 76 12.60 4.14 -0.61
CA THR A 76 11.63 4.64 0.37
C THR A 76 10.36 3.78 0.48
N VAL A 77 10.30 2.69 -0.28
CA VAL A 77 9.29 1.65 -0.14
C VAL A 77 9.97 0.29 -0.12
N GLN A 78 9.64 -0.52 0.88
CA GLN A 78 10.15 -1.88 1.05
C GLN A 78 8.98 -2.85 1.10
N ASN A 79 9.19 -4.00 0.47
CA ASN A 79 8.21 -5.08 0.43
C ASN A 79 8.89 -6.38 0.85
N PRO A 80 9.05 -6.63 2.17
CA PRO A 80 9.90 -7.72 2.65
C PRO A 80 9.30 -9.12 2.48
N SER A 81 8.07 -9.22 1.98
CA SER A 81 7.36 -10.50 1.82
C SER A 81 6.58 -10.53 0.51
N PHE A 82 6.40 -11.72 -0.06
CA PHE A 82 5.67 -11.92 -1.31
C PHE A 82 4.48 -12.82 -1.04
N ALA A 83 3.27 -12.31 -1.27
CA ALA A 83 2.02 -13.01 -1.07
C ALA A 83 1.33 -13.41 -2.39
N SER A 84 1.91 -13.05 -3.54
CA SER A 84 1.38 -13.33 -4.89
C SER A 84 0.00 -12.72 -5.16
N HIS A 85 -0.39 -11.70 -4.39
CA HIS A 85 -1.62 -10.95 -4.63
C HIS A 85 -1.44 -9.46 -4.30
N GLY A 86 -1.57 -8.65 -5.34
CA GLY A 86 -1.40 -7.20 -5.28
C GLY A 86 -2.70 -6.42 -5.17
N MET A 87 -2.59 -5.21 -4.61
CA MET A 87 -3.70 -4.26 -4.45
C MET A 87 -4.38 -3.91 -5.80
N ASN A 88 -3.60 -3.78 -6.87
CA ASN A 88 -4.10 -3.37 -8.20
C ASN A 88 -5.00 -4.43 -8.87
N ILE A 89 -4.78 -5.73 -8.63
CA ILE A 89 -5.59 -6.81 -9.23
C ILE A 89 -7.06 -6.70 -8.83
N SER A 90 -7.31 -6.23 -7.61
CA SER A 90 -8.66 -6.14 -7.06
C SER A 90 -9.19 -4.69 -7.04
N THR A 91 -8.39 -3.74 -7.53
CA THR A 91 -8.73 -2.31 -7.62
C THR A 91 -9.48 -2.02 -8.91
N HIS A 92 -10.68 -1.46 -8.79
CA HIS A 92 -11.48 -1.07 -9.95
C HIS A 92 -10.78 0.03 -10.77
N PRO A 93 -10.83 0.03 -12.12
CA PRO A 93 -10.20 1.05 -12.95
C PRO A 93 -10.57 2.50 -12.58
N GLY A 94 -11.83 2.76 -12.23
CA GLY A 94 -12.29 4.08 -11.80
C GLY A 94 -11.67 4.57 -10.49
N MET A 95 -11.08 3.68 -9.69
CA MET A 95 -10.39 4.07 -8.48
C MET A 95 -9.03 4.69 -8.74
N TYR A 96 -8.39 4.43 -9.87
CA TYR A 96 -7.06 4.98 -10.17
C TYR A 96 -7.01 6.51 -10.38
N GLU A 97 -8.17 7.16 -10.51
CA GLU A 97 -8.27 8.61 -10.45
C GLU A 97 -7.92 9.14 -9.06
N PHE A 98 -8.46 8.48 -8.03
CA PHE A 98 -8.31 8.81 -6.61
C PHE A 98 -7.11 8.11 -5.99
N LEU A 99 -6.69 7.01 -6.61
CA LEU A 99 -5.55 6.23 -6.18
C LEU A 99 -4.29 6.72 -6.88
N PRO A 100 -3.15 6.43 -6.26
CA PRO A 100 -1.91 7.01 -6.68
C PRO A 100 -1.11 5.96 -7.45
N MET A 101 -0.73 6.33 -8.67
CA MET A 101 -0.41 5.40 -9.74
C MET A 101 0.93 5.74 -10.35
N TYR A 102 1.87 4.81 -10.29
CA TYR A 102 3.03 4.81 -11.16
C TYR A 102 2.58 4.37 -12.56
N THR A 103 2.13 5.31 -13.40
CA THR A 103 1.92 5.00 -14.83
C THR A 103 3.25 4.78 -15.56
N ASN A 104 4.38 5.12 -14.93
CA ASN A 104 5.74 5.04 -15.46
C ASN A 104 6.67 4.24 -14.52
N PHE A 105 6.31 3.00 -14.19
CA PHE A 105 7.15 2.15 -13.32
C PHE A 105 8.53 1.85 -13.94
N GLU A 106 8.63 1.92 -15.27
CA GLU A 106 9.87 1.89 -16.04
C GLU A 106 9.93 3.15 -16.93
N PRO A 107 11.12 3.73 -17.20
CA PRO A 107 11.25 4.80 -18.17
C PRO A 107 10.64 4.37 -19.52
N ASN A 108 9.71 5.16 -20.05
CA ASN A 108 9.02 4.95 -21.32
C ASN A 108 8.04 3.75 -21.37
N ARG A 109 7.58 3.24 -20.23
CA ARG A 109 6.53 2.21 -20.21
C ARG A 109 5.23 2.75 -19.61
N THR A 110 4.25 2.94 -20.47
CA THR A 110 2.87 3.26 -20.08
C THR A 110 2.11 1.97 -19.81
N TYR A 111 1.59 1.79 -18.61
CA TYR A 111 0.74 0.65 -18.26
C TYR A 111 -0.72 1.00 -18.55
N GLU A 112 -1.42 0.11 -19.26
CA GLU A 112 -2.87 0.26 -19.49
C GLU A 112 -3.63 -0.40 -18.33
N LEU A 113 -4.58 0.32 -17.73
CA LEU A 113 -5.47 -0.15 -16.68
C LEU A 113 -6.56 -1.06 -17.26
N THR A 114 -6.19 -2.25 -17.68
CA THR A 114 -7.10 -3.18 -18.37
C THR A 114 -7.89 -4.05 -17.40
N GLY A 115 -7.46 -4.16 -16.14
CA GLY A 115 -8.03 -5.08 -15.16
C GLY A 115 -7.83 -6.55 -15.54
N THR A 116 -6.96 -6.83 -16.50
CA THR A 116 -6.60 -8.16 -16.96
C THR A 116 -5.09 -8.33 -16.90
N TYR A 117 -4.62 -9.09 -15.91
CA TYR A 117 -3.21 -9.50 -15.88
C TYR A 117 -2.96 -10.53 -16.99
N LYS A 118 -2.62 -10.06 -18.20
CA LYS A 118 -2.09 -10.91 -19.28
C LYS A 118 -0.58 -10.73 -19.34
N GLN A 119 0.13 -11.82 -19.07
CA GLN A 119 1.59 -11.92 -19.00
C GLN A 119 2.37 -11.48 -20.26
N SER A 120 1.75 -11.07 -21.38
CA SER A 120 2.48 -10.95 -22.64
C SER A 120 2.41 -9.65 -23.45
N THR A 121 1.49 -8.69 -23.30
CA THR A 121 1.58 -7.45 -24.12
C THR A 121 0.88 -6.19 -23.58
N LYS A 122 0.02 -6.31 -22.56
CA LYS A 122 -0.66 -5.17 -21.91
C LYS A 122 -0.75 -5.48 -20.43
N THR A 123 0.25 -5.04 -19.68
CA THR A 123 0.35 -5.29 -18.25
C THR A 123 -0.28 -4.12 -17.50
N ASP A 124 -1.11 -4.41 -16.50
CA ASP A 124 -1.37 -3.46 -15.41
C ASP A 124 -0.02 -3.10 -14.74
N PRO A 125 0.12 -1.94 -14.08
CA PRO A 125 1.36 -1.57 -13.39
C PRO A 125 1.79 -2.69 -12.43
N PRO A 126 3.09 -3.01 -12.33
CA PRO A 126 3.59 -4.01 -11.38
C PRO A 126 3.12 -3.67 -9.97
N GLN A 127 2.75 -4.73 -9.26
CA GLN A 127 1.94 -4.69 -8.05
C GLN A 127 2.77 -4.29 -6.83
N PHE A 128 2.18 -3.52 -5.92
CA PHE A 128 2.59 -3.61 -4.52
C PHE A 128 1.93 -4.84 -3.89
N GLU A 129 2.73 -5.76 -3.36
CA GLU A 129 2.19 -6.82 -2.49
C GLU A 129 1.51 -6.18 -1.29
N THR A 130 0.54 -6.87 -0.70
CA THR A 130 -0.35 -6.26 0.28
C THR A 130 -0.22 -6.82 1.67
N ASN A 131 0.72 -7.75 1.89
CA ASN A 131 0.85 -8.47 3.14
C ASN A 131 1.85 -7.83 4.10
N PHE A 132 2.99 -7.35 3.61
CA PHE A 132 3.97 -6.67 4.45
C PHE A 132 4.71 -5.61 3.64
N VAL A 133 4.37 -4.35 3.89
CA VAL A 133 4.97 -3.21 3.20
C VAL A 133 5.39 -2.15 4.22
N ILE A 134 6.52 -1.53 3.96
CA ILE A 134 7.06 -0.41 4.73
C ILE A 134 7.21 0.76 3.77
N MET A 135 6.67 1.92 4.15
CA MET A 135 6.76 3.14 3.34
C MET A 135 7.29 4.29 4.19
N HIS A 136 8.24 5.04 3.63
CA HIS A 136 8.77 6.26 4.22
C HIS A 136 8.39 7.45 3.33
N LYS A 137 8.01 8.57 3.95
CA LYS A 137 7.69 9.81 3.25
C LYS A 137 8.88 10.27 2.44
N SER A 138 8.62 10.54 1.18
CA SER A 138 9.57 11.08 0.23
C SER A 138 8.78 11.67 -0.93
N GLU A 139 9.44 12.42 -1.81
CA GLU A 139 8.79 12.84 -3.06
C GLU A 139 8.33 11.63 -3.88
N GLN A 140 9.08 10.52 -3.85
CA GLN A 140 8.68 9.27 -4.50
C GLN A 140 7.37 8.74 -3.92
N THR A 141 7.24 8.67 -2.59
CA THR A 141 6.01 8.15 -1.97
C THR A 141 4.88 9.15 -2.03
N ARG A 142 5.13 10.47 -2.08
CA ARG A 142 4.12 11.48 -2.38
C ARG A 142 3.57 11.32 -3.80
N GLN A 143 4.43 11.16 -4.80
CA GLN A 143 3.99 10.90 -6.18
C GLN A 143 3.27 9.56 -6.30
N MET A 144 3.79 8.54 -5.58
CA MET A 144 3.20 7.22 -5.55
C MET A 144 1.90 7.15 -4.78
N MET A 145 1.68 8.00 -3.78
CA MET A 145 0.53 7.96 -2.86
C MET A 145 -0.47 9.14 -2.98
N LYS A 146 -0.13 10.17 -3.74
CA LYS A 146 -0.91 11.42 -3.96
C LYS A 146 -1.48 12.03 -2.66
N TRP A 147 -0.72 11.95 -1.56
CA TRP A 147 -1.04 12.64 -0.31
C TRP A 147 -0.48 14.07 -0.29
#